data_AF-A0A2A2HFT4-F1
#
_entry.id   AF-A0A2A2HFT4-F1
#
_cell.length_a   1.000
_cell.length_b   1.000
_cell.length_c   1.000
_cell.angle_alpha   90.00
_cell.angle_beta   90.00
_cell.angle_gamma   90.00
#
_symmetry.space_group_name_H-M   'P 1'
#
loop_
_entity.id
_entity.type
_entity.pdbx_description
1 polymer ?
#
loop_
_entity_poly.entity_id
_entity_poly.type
_entity_poly.pdbx_seq_one_letter_code
_entity_poly.pdbx_strand_id
1 'polypeptide(L)'
;MIQITLIQIDNYGPWTVTPGPRAEPDLQTLQSRLYGDLEREFGAHGGIVFFNRFDNLIAISNGMDYDDHKLIQDSIRNRYPITISMGVGSADTAYEAQKIATEMIQKGGGAQSASRCEVLNIDSLVDDDDSYVQIAHIDIDDVTGLLTDVETAFDTSIKVYEVLNALMVELSQIGGLCFFIGGDNYMAPSNNISDDILRDALERVDTKTGVRLKAGIGRSKTPAKAADMADIGLEDIRAGKVDDTVIIYDDRK
;
A
#
# COMPACT_ATOMS: atom_id res chain seq x y z
N MET A 1 16.54 -5.03 0.59
CA MET A 1 15.27 -5.76 0.42
C MET A 1 14.12 -4.99 1.03
N ILE A 2 12.91 -5.17 0.49
CA ILE A 2 11.65 -4.68 1.06
C ILE A 2 10.98 -5.80 1.86
N GLN A 3 10.38 -5.47 3.00
CA GLN A 3 9.58 -6.35 3.83
C GLN A 3 8.11 -5.96 3.69
N ILE A 4 7.27 -6.94 3.35
CA ILE A 4 5.83 -6.76 3.22
C ILE A 4 5.10 -7.68 4.20
N THR A 5 4.09 -7.12 4.86
CA THR A 5 3.13 -7.84 5.67
C THR A 5 1.77 -7.82 5.00
N LEU A 6 1.26 -9.00 4.63
CA LEU A 6 -0.16 -9.17 4.29
C LEU A 6 -0.94 -9.33 5.59
N ILE A 7 -1.98 -8.52 5.78
CA ILE A 7 -2.87 -8.55 6.95
C ILE A 7 -4.25 -8.97 6.44
N GLN A 8 -4.81 -10.05 6.99
CA GLN A 8 -6.11 -10.58 6.57
C GLN A 8 -7.04 -10.76 7.77
N ILE A 9 -8.28 -10.28 7.65
CA ILE A 9 -9.31 -10.52 8.67
C ILE A 9 -9.73 -11.99 8.62
N ASP A 10 -9.69 -12.66 9.77
CA ASP A 10 -10.03 -14.07 9.86
C ASP A 10 -11.52 -14.32 9.70
N ASN A 11 -11.87 -15.24 8.81
CA ASN A 11 -13.23 -15.72 8.63
C ASN A 11 -14.29 -14.60 8.43
N TYR A 12 -13.88 -13.52 7.77
CA TYR A 12 -14.66 -12.28 7.71
C TYR A 12 -16.00 -12.45 6.99
N GLY A 13 -16.02 -13.10 5.83
CA GLY A 13 -17.24 -13.32 5.04
C GLY A 13 -18.35 -14.02 5.85
N PRO A 14 -18.10 -15.18 6.47
CA PRO A 14 -19.07 -15.80 7.36
C PRO A 14 -19.47 -14.94 8.57
N TRP A 15 -18.53 -14.18 9.14
CA TRP A 15 -18.78 -13.30 10.28
C TRP A 15 -19.74 -12.15 9.95
N THR A 16 -19.73 -11.59 8.73
CA THR A 16 -20.62 -10.48 8.34
C THR A 16 -22.09 -10.89 8.18
N VAL A 17 -22.37 -12.20 8.09
CA VAL A 17 -23.72 -12.73 7.81
C VAL A 17 -24.28 -13.65 8.91
N THR A 18 -23.54 -13.89 10.00
CA THR A 18 -23.94 -14.84 11.06
C THR A 18 -24.16 -14.12 12.40
N PRO A 19 -25.30 -14.37 13.10
CA PRO A 19 -26.43 -15.23 12.74
C PRO A 19 -27.40 -14.63 11.70
N GLY A 20 -27.15 -13.41 11.24
CA GLY A 20 -27.82 -12.76 10.13
C GLY A 20 -26.94 -11.62 9.57
N PRO A 21 -27.30 -11.05 8.41
CA PRO A 21 -26.56 -9.93 7.82
C PRO A 21 -26.41 -8.75 8.77
N ARG A 22 -25.19 -8.24 8.89
CA ARG A 22 -24.89 -6.99 9.62
C ARG A 22 -25.20 -5.79 8.74
N ALA A 23 -25.50 -4.65 9.37
CA ALA A 23 -25.78 -3.42 8.63
C ALA A 23 -24.51 -2.89 7.96
N GLU A 24 -24.61 -2.54 6.67
CA GLU A 24 -23.48 -2.07 5.87
C GLU A 24 -22.77 -0.83 6.48
N PRO A 25 -23.47 0.19 7.02
CA PRO A 25 -22.80 1.33 7.66
C PRO A 25 -21.93 0.93 8.86
N ASP A 26 -22.31 -0.11 9.60
CA ASP A 26 -21.52 -0.61 10.73
C ASP A 26 -20.27 -1.36 10.23
N LEU A 27 -20.38 -2.11 9.12
CA LEU A 27 -19.26 -2.79 8.47
C LEU A 27 -18.24 -1.78 7.93
N GLN A 28 -18.71 -0.77 7.21
CA GLN A 28 -17.86 0.32 6.70
C GLN A 28 -17.17 1.06 7.86
N THR A 29 -17.90 1.35 8.94
CA THR A 29 -17.32 1.96 10.15
C THR A 29 -16.23 1.09 10.78
N LEU A 30 -16.45 -0.22 10.91
CA LEU A 30 -15.48 -1.15 11.47
C LEU A 30 -14.23 -1.23 10.58
N GLN A 31 -14.40 -1.38 9.27
CA GLN A 31 -13.30 -1.49 8.31
C GLN A 31 -12.45 -0.22 8.28
N SER A 32 -13.06 0.96 8.22
CA SER A 32 -12.33 2.23 8.25
C SER A 32 -11.58 2.44 9.58
N ARG A 33 -12.19 2.08 10.72
CA ARG A 33 -11.52 2.17 12.02
C ARG A 33 -10.35 1.20 12.13
N LEU A 34 -10.52 -0.04 11.68
CA LEU A 34 -9.46 -1.04 11.65
C LEU A 34 -8.27 -0.54 10.83
N TYR A 35 -8.52 -0.04 9.61
CA TYR A 35 -7.47 0.53 8.77
C TYR A 35 -6.75 1.70 9.47
N GLY A 36 -7.49 2.66 10.03
CA GLY A 36 -6.89 3.80 10.73
C GLY A 36 -6.08 3.44 11.98
N ASP A 37 -6.47 2.39 12.70
CA ASP A 37 -5.69 1.89 13.85
C ASP A 37 -4.47 1.09 13.40
N LEU A 38 -4.56 0.29 12.33
CA LEU A 38 -3.41 -0.40 11.74
C LEU A 38 -2.38 0.61 11.19
N GLU A 39 -2.84 1.68 10.53
CA GLU A 39 -1.98 2.80 10.13
C GLU A 39 -1.20 3.38 11.32
N ARG A 40 -1.91 3.66 12.42
CA ARG A 40 -1.27 4.21 13.63
C ARG A 40 -0.27 3.22 14.24
N GLU A 41 -0.67 1.95 14.35
CA GLU A 41 0.12 0.92 15.03
C GLU A 41 1.36 0.55 14.20
N PHE A 42 1.26 0.32 12.89
CA PHE A 42 2.43 0.11 12.03
C PHE A 42 3.27 1.38 11.89
N GLY A 43 2.63 2.55 11.77
CA GLY A 43 3.32 3.84 11.66
C GLY A 43 4.15 4.20 12.89
N ALA A 44 3.75 3.77 14.09
CA ALA A 44 4.55 3.92 15.31
C ALA A 44 5.90 3.18 15.24
N HIS A 45 6.01 2.19 14.36
CA HIS A 45 7.24 1.44 14.06
C HIS A 45 7.85 1.84 12.69
N GLY A 46 7.43 2.96 12.12
CA GLY A 46 7.94 3.48 10.84
C GLY A 46 7.37 2.79 9.58
N GLY A 47 6.40 1.88 9.73
CA GLY A 47 5.70 1.25 8.63
C GLY A 47 4.65 2.15 7.98
N ILE A 48 4.04 1.65 6.90
CA ILE A 48 2.87 2.26 6.24
C ILE A 48 1.93 1.16 5.77
N VAL A 49 0.62 1.38 5.83
CA VAL A 49 -0.41 0.40 5.45
C VAL A 49 -1.17 0.89 4.21
N PHE A 50 -1.70 -0.04 3.44
CA PHE A 50 -2.59 0.25 2.33
C PHE A 50 -3.85 -0.57 2.51
N PHE A 51 -5.00 0.11 2.51
CA PHE A 51 -6.29 -0.55 2.75
C PHE A 51 -6.59 -1.65 1.73
N ASN A 52 -6.05 -1.56 0.51
CA ASN A 52 -6.20 -2.53 -0.58
C ASN A 52 -7.68 -2.91 -0.81
N ARG A 53 -8.18 -4.00 -0.20
CA ARG A 53 -9.59 -4.42 -0.29
C ARG A 53 -10.29 -4.55 1.08
N PHE A 54 -9.76 -3.87 2.09
CA PHE A 54 -10.20 -3.82 3.49
C PHE A 54 -10.13 -5.13 4.28
N ASP A 55 -10.65 -6.24 3.75
CA ASP A 55 -10.50 -7.56 4.39
C ASP A 55 -9.08 -8.14 4.23
N ASN A 56 -8.33 -7.60 3.27
CA ASN A 56 -6.91 -7.83 3.04
C ASN A 56 -6.21 -6.48 2.88
N LEU A 57 -5.32 -6.15 3.81
CA LEU A 57 -4.50 -4.95 3.80
C LEU A 57 -3.04 -5.35 3.57
N ILE A 58 -2.24 -4.44 3.01
CA ILE A 58 -0.82 -4.67 2.76
C ILE A 58 -0.04 -3.59 3.49
N ALA A 59 0.95 -3.97 4.29
CA ALA A 59 1.85 -3.04 4.95
C ALA A 59 3.28 -3.21 4.44
N ILE A 60 4.02 -2.11 4.33
CA ILE A 60 5.48 -2.14 4.23
C ILE A 60 6.02 -2.03 5.65
N SER A 61 6.77 -3.04 6.08
CA SER A 61 7.09 -3.27 7.49
C SER A 61 8.59 -3.41 7.75
N ASN A 62 9.45 -2.90 6.86
CA ASN A 62 10.90 -2.88 7.08
C ASN A 62 11.26 -2.33 8.46
N GLY A 63 12.06 -3.09 9.21
CA GLY A 63 12.47 -2.75 10.58
C GLY A 63 11.55 -3.30 11.68
N MET A 64 10.43 -3.93 11.35
CA MET A 64 9.53 -4.55 12.33
C MET A 64 9.82 -6.04 12.49
N ASP A 65 9.84 -6.53 13.73
CA ASP A 65 10.11 -7.93 14.07
C ASP A 65 8.84 -8.74 14.43
N TYR A 66 9.02 -9.97 14.91
CA TYR A 66 7.91 -10.83 15.32
C TYR A 66 7.09 -10.22 16.47
N ASP A 67 7.76 -9.66 17.48
CA ASP A 67 7.11 -9.17 18.69
C ASP A 67 6.28 -7.91 18.37
N ASP A 68 6.78 -7.04 17.50
CA ASP A 68 6.03 -5.89 16.97
C ASP A 68 4.72 -6.35 16.33
N HIS A 69 4.79 -7.30 15.39
CA HIS A 69 3.60 -7.84 14.71
C HIS A 69 2.65 -8.52 15.70
N LYS A 70 3.19 -9.24 16.68
CA LYS A 70 2.39 -9.94 17.69
C LYS A 70 1.64 -8.96 18.59
N LEU A 71 2.27 -7.87 19.00
CA LEU A 71 1.65 -6.82 19.80
C LEU A 71 0.48 -6.15 19.07
N ILE A 72 0.63 -5.87 17.77
CA ILE A 72 -0.43 -5.33 16.92
C ILE A 72 -1.60 -6.32 16.80
N GLN A 73 -1.31 -7.59 16.49
CA GLN A 73 -2.33 -8.64 16.42
C GLN A 73 -3.11 -8.75 17.73
N ASP A 74 -2.42 -8.72 18.86
CA ASP A 74 -3.00 -8.78 20.20
C ASP A 74 -3.86 -7.54 20.51
N SER A 75 -3.42 -6.35 20.10
CA SER A 75 -4.19 -5.11 20.21
C SER A 75 -5.53 -5.23 19.48
N ILE A 76 -5.52 -5.72 18.24
CA ILE A 76 -6.73 -5.89 17.44
C ILE A 76 -7.70 -6.90 18.09
N ARG A 77 -7.20 -8.08 18.49
CA ARG A 77 -8.01 -9.09 19.19
C ARG A 77 -8.73 -8.51 20.42
N ASN A 78 -8.06 -7.65 21.18
CA ASN A 78 -8.62 -7.10 22.42
C ASN A 78 -9.69 -6.02 22.19
N ARG A 79 -9.72 -5.39 21.01
CA ARG A 79 -10.54 -4.19 20.75
C ARG A 79 -11.64 -4.40 19.71
N TYR A 80 -11.52 -5.42 18.87
CA TYR A 80 -12.45 -5.67 17.77
C TYR A 80 -13.19 -7.00 17.91
N PRO A 81 -14.38 -7.13 17.30
CA PRO A 81 -15.14 -8.39 17.26
C PRO A 81 -14.62 -9.38 16.21
N ILE A 82 -13.38 -9.20 15.76
CA ILE A 82 -12.68 -9.97 14.72
C ILE A 82 -11.23 -10.18 15.15
N THR A 83 -10.55 -11.15 14.54
CA THR A 83 -9.10 -11.32 14.63
C THR A 83 -8.45 -11.11 13.27
N ILE A 84 -7.13 -10.93 13.27
CA ILE A 84 -6.35 -10.78 12.05
C ILE A 84 -5.22 -11.80 12.02
N SER A 85 -4.99 -12.36 10.83
CA SER A 85 -3.81 -13.12 10.49
C SER A 85 -2.82 -12.23 9.73
N MET A 86 -1.53 -12.46 9.94
CA MET A 86 -0.43 -11.79 9.28
C MET A 86 0.53 -12.79 8.65
N GLY A 87 0.90 -12.52 7.40
CA GLY A 87 1.98 -13.21 6.69
C GLY A 87 3.05 -12.20 6.33
N VAL A 88 4.31 -12.52 6.63
CA VAL A 88 5.43 -11.60 6.39
C VAL A 88 6.42 -12.26 5.43
N GLY A 89 6.85 -11.49 4.43
CA GLY A 89 7.85 -11.91 3.45
C GLY A 89 8.72 -10.76 3.02
N SER A 90 9.97 -11.07 2.68
CA SER A 90 10.93 -10.09 2.16
C SER A 90 11.48 -10.50 0.80
N ALA A 91 11.78 -9.52 -0.05
CA ALA A 91 12.36 -9.75 -1.37
C ALA A 91 13.03 -8.49 -1.93
N ASP A 92 13.62 -8.62 -3.11
CA ASP A 92 14.19 -7.49 -3.87
C ASP A 92 13.13 -6.57 -4.48
N THR A 93 11.92 -7.08 -4.77
CA THR A 93 10.83 -6.32 -5.35
C THR A 93 9.58 -6.43 -4.49
N ALA A 94 8.73 -5.39 -4.51
CA ALA A 94 7.49 -5.36 -3.75
C ALA A 94 6.53 -6.47 -4.20
N TYR A 95 6.49 -6.75 -5.51
CA TYR A 95 5.62 -7.79 -6.05
C TYR A 95 5.98 -9.20 -5.58
N GLU A 96 7.27 -9.53 -5.45
CA GLU A 96 7.70 -10.84 -4.94
C GLU A 96 7.53 -10.93 -3.41
N ALA A 97 7.83 -9.87 -2.67
CA ALA A 97 7.64 -9.85 -1.21
C ALA A 97 6.17 -10.11 -0.82
N GLN A 98 5.20 -9.49 -1.51
CA GLN A 98 3.79 -9.75 -1.24
C GLN A 98 3.33 -11.17 -1.60
N LYS A 99 3.95 -11.81 -2.61
CA LYS A 99 3.67 -13.22 -2.92
C LYS A 99 4.08 -14.12 -1.77
N ILE A 100 5.29 -13.93 -1.25
CA ILE A 100 5.81 -14.69 -0.11
C ILE A 100 4.93 -14.47 1.13
N ALA A 101 4.58 -13.22 1.43
CA ALA A 101 3.66 -12.89 2.52
C ALA A 101 2.29 -13.57 2.36
N THR A 102 1.77 -13.63 1.12
CA THR A 102 0.53 -14.32 0.79
C THR A 102 0.63 -15.83 1.04
N GLU A 103 1.74 -16.46 0.62
CA GLU A 103 1.99 -17.88 0.87
C GLU A 103 2.05 -18.19 2.37
N MET A 104 2.62 -17.29 3.19
CA MET A 104 2.68 -17.47 4.64
C MET A 104 1.29 -17.54 5.29
N ILE A 105 0.33 -16.74 4.84
CA ILE A 105 -1.07 -16.85 5.29
C ILE A 105 -1.73 -18.12 4.73
N GLN A 106 -1.50 -18.45 3.46
CA GLN A 106 -2.11 -19.62 2.83
C GLN A 106 -1.65 -20.95 3.45
N LYS A 107 -0.40 -21.03 3.91
CA LYS A 107 0.12 -22.18 4.69
C LYS A 107 -0.64 -22.38 6.02
N GLY A 108 -1.22 -21.33 6.58
CA GLY A 108 -2.07 -21.40 7.77
C GLY A 108 -3.51 -21.89 7.51
N GLY A 109 -3.94 -21.93 6.24
CA GLY A 109 -5.27 -22.40 5.84
C GLY A 109 -6.11 -21.36 5.09
N GLY A 110 -7.27 -21.77 4.59
CA GLY A 110 -8.15 -20.93 3.79
C GLY A 110 -8.74 -19.74 4.56
N ALA A 111 -9.00 -18.62 3.86
CA ALA A 111 -9.50 -17.37 4.43
C ALA A 111 -10.83 -17.47 5.19
N GLN A 112 -11.66 -18.45 4.84
CA GLN A 112 -12.97 -18.72 5.48
C GLN A 112 -12.94 -19.94 6.39
N SER A 113 -11.76 -20.46 6.71
CA SER A 113 -11.64 -21.58 7.64
C SER A 113 -11.93 -21.11 9.07
N ALA A 114 -12.97 -21.65 9.70
CA ALA A 114 -13.28 -21.34 11.10
C ALA A 114 -12.18 -21.80 12.08
N SER A 115 -11.31 -22.73 11.67
CA SER A 115 -10.18 -23.20 12.48
C SER A 115 -8.91 -22.36 12.30
N ARG A 116 -8.86 -21.48 11.29
CA ARG A 116 -7.72 -20.60 11.08
C ARG A 116 -8.01 -19.26 11.77
N CYS A 117 -7.21 -18.97 12.78
CA CYS A 117 -7.35 -17.78 13.62
C CYS A 117 -5.96 -17.30 14.01
N GLU A 118 -5.70 -15.99 13.88
CA GLU A 118 -4.48 -15.33 14.37
C GLU A 118 -3.18 -15.98 13.89
N VAL A 119 -3.12 -16.41 12.62
CA VAL A 119 -1.87 -16.90 12.03
C VAL A 119 -0.88 -15.74 12.01
N LEU A 120 0.33 -15.96 12.53
CA LEU A 120 1.46 -15.05 12.38
C LEU A 120 2.64 -15.87 11.86
N ASN A 121 2.79 -15.90 10.55
CA ASN A 121 3.82 -16.66 9.87
C ASN A 121 4.79 -15.70 9.17
N ILE A 122 6.08 -15.85 9.46
CA ILE A 122 7.15 -15.02 8.92
C ILE A 122 8.08 -15.93 8.13
N ASP A 123 8.20 -15.66 6.84
CA ASP A 123 9.19 -16.34 5.99
C ASP A 123 10.59 -15.77 6.25
N SER A 124 10.69 -14.44 6.21
CA SER A 124 11.93 -13.70 6.33
C SER A 124 11.66 -12.27 6.84
N LEU A 125 12.60 -11.73 7.60
CA LEU A 125 12.65 -10.34 8.03
C LEU A 125 13.87 -9.67 7.38
N VAL A 126 13.77 -8.35 7.17
CA VAL A 126 14.88 -7.58 6.61
C VAL A 126 15.71 -6.98 7.73
N ASP A 127 16.99 -7.33 7.79
CA ASP A 127 17.96 -6.71 8.68
C ASP A 127 18.23 -5.25 8.29
N ASP A 128 18.66 -4.42 9.25
CA ASP A 128 18.84 -2.96 9.02
C ASP A 128 19.86 -2.63 7.92
N ASP A 129 20.91 -3.44 7.78
CA ASP A 129 21.94 -3.26 6.75
C ASP A 129 21.42 -3.56 5.33
N ASP A 130 20.48 -4.49 5.22
CA ASP A 130 19.84 -4.86 3.96
C ASP A 130 18.55 -4.08 3.69
N SER A 131 18.08 -3.26 4.65
CA SER A 131 16.83 -2.54 4.52
C SER A 131 16.88 -1.49 3.42
N TYR A 132 15.97 -1.63 2.47
CA TYR A 132 15.81 -0.67 1.38
C TYR A 132 14.32 -0.56 1.05
N VAL A 133 13.83 0.67 0.98
CA VAL A 133 12.46 0.99 0.59
C VAL A 133 12.51 2.12 -0.43
N GLN A 134 11.90 1.88 -1.59
CA GLN A 134 11.67 2.88 -2.63
C GLN A 134 10.16 3.04 -2.82
N ILE A 135 9.65 4.26 -2.60
CA ILE A 135 8.24 4.60 -2.79
C ILE A 135 8.17 5.73 -3.81
N ALA A 136 7.32 5.56 -4.81
CA ALA A 136 6.92 6.65 -5.70
C ALA A 136 5.53 7.15 -5.27
N HIS A 137 5.43 8.44 -4.94
CA HIS A 137 4.17 9.14 -4.78
C HIS A 137 3.81 9.75 -6.13
N ILE A 138 2.76 9.23 -6.74
CA ILE A 138 2.30 9.56 -8.09
C ILE A 138 1.00 10.38 -7.97
N ASP A 139 0.87 11.46 -8.73
CA ASP A 139 -0.38 12.22 -8.85
C ASP A 139 -0.74 12.55 -10.30
N ILE A 140 -1.99 12.95 -10.52
CA ILE A 140 -2.49 13.43 -11.81
C ILE A 140 -2.23 14.93 -11.94
N ASP A 141 -1.59 15.32 -13.04
CA ASP A 141 -1.34 16.72 -13.32
C ASP A 141 -2.62 17.51 -13.59
N ASP A 142 -2.78 18.63 -12.87
CA ASP A 142 -3.92 19.55 -12.93
C ASP A 142 -5.31 18.86 -12.88
N VAL A 143 -5.48 17.87 -12.00
CA VAL A 143 -6.79 17.20 -11.83
C VAL A 143 -7.92 18.18 -11.51
N THR A 144 -7.60 19.30 -10.84
CA THR A 144 -8.60 20.29 -10.42
C THR A 144 -9.17 21.01 -11.63
N GLY A 145 -8.31 21.61 -12.47
CA GLY A 145 -8.74 22.34 -13.65
C GLY A 145 -9.27 21.45 -14.78
N LEU A 146 -8.73 20.23 -14.91
CA LEU A 146 -9.08 19.32 -16.00
C LEU A 146 -10.26 18.39 -15.70
N LEU A 147 -10.55 18.12 -14.43
CA LEU A 147 -11.61 17.18 -14.05
C LEU A 147 -12.49 17.71 -12.91
N THR A 148 -11.94 18.07 -11.76
CA THR A 148 -12.75 18.32 -10.55
C THR A 148 -13.69 19.52 -10.69
N ASP A 149 -13.26 20.59 -11.34
CA ASP A 149 -14.07 21.81 -11.53
C ASP A 149 -14.94 21.78 -12.80
N VAL A 150 -14.81 20.74 -13.62
CA VAL A 150 -15.45 20.67 -14.96
C VAL A 150 -16.34 19.44 -15.16
N GLU A 151 -16.01 18.32 -14.53
CA GLU A 151 -16.77 17.06 -14.55
C GLU A 151 -17.56 16.88 -13.26
N THR A 152 -18.45 15.88 -13.22
CA THR A 152 -19.10 15.51 -11.97
C THR A 152 -18.13 14.77 -11.03
N ALA A 153 -18.41 14.78 -9.73
CA ALA A 153 -17.59 14.06 -8.74
C ALA A 153 -17.47 12.55 -9.05
N PHE A 154 -18.53 11.94 -9.61
CA PHE A 154 -18.52 10.52 -9.95
C PHE A 154 -17.72 10.25 -11.24
N ASP A 155 -17.81 11.13 -12.24
CA ASP A 155 -17.03 11.03 -13.47
C ASP A 155 -15.53 11.23 -13.21
N THR A 156 -15.18 12.16 -12.33
CA THR A 156 -13.81 12.30 -11.81
C THR A 156 -13.33 11.00 -11.16
N SER A 157 -14.19 10.37 -10.33
CA SER A 157 -13.85 9.10 -9.69
C SER A 157 -13.63 7.96 -10.70
N ILE A 158 -14.42 7.91 -11.78
CA ILE A 158 -14.22 6.94 -12.87
C ILE A 158 -12.83 7.10 -13.46
N LYS A 159 -12.40 8.33 -13.75
CA LYS A 159 -11.07 8.61 -14.32
C LYS A 159 -9.94 8.25 -13.34
N VAL A 160 -10.07 8.62 -12.07
CA VAL A 160 -9.10 8.25 -11.01
C VAL A 160 -8.95 6.72 -10.92
N TYR A 161 -10.06 5.96 -10.95
CA TYR A 161 -9.98 4.51 -10.89
C TYR A 161 -9.48 3.85 -12.19
N GLU A 162 -9.74 4.46 -13.34
CA GLU A 162 -9.14 4.03 -14.61
C GLU A 162 -7.61 4.12 -14.55
N VAL A 163 -7.09 5.25 -14.04
CA VAL A 163 -5.65 5.49 -13.85
C VAL A 163 -5.07 4.52 -12.82
N LEU A 164 -5.71 4.33 -11.66
CA LEU A 164 -5.28 3.36 -10.67
C LEU A 164 -5.10 1.97 -11.29
N ASN A 165 -6.11 1.48 -12.00
CA ASN A 165 -6.07 0.16 -12.62
C ASN A 165 -4.95 0.05 -13.67
N ALA A 166 -4.74 1.09 -14.47
CA ALA A 166 -3.63 1.12 -15.43
C ALA A 166 -2.27 1.07 -14.72
N LEU A 167 -2.07 1.84 -13.65
CA LEU A 167 -0.84 1.82 -12.83
C LEU A 167 -0.61 0.46 -12.18
N MET A 168 -1.64 -0.14 -11.57
CA MET A 168 -1.54 -1.47 -10.96
C MET A 168 -1.06 -2.52 -11.97
N VAL A 169 -1.62 -2.51 -13.19
CA VAL A 169 -1.23 -3.44 -14.24
C VAL A 169 0.21 -3.19 -14.71
N GLU A 170 0.57 -1.95 -15.06
CA GLU A 170 1.90 -1.62 -15.56
C GLU A 170 2.99 -1.90 -14.52
N LEU A 171 2.82 -1.42 -13.29
CA LEU A 171 3.82 -1.56 -12.23
C LEU A 171 4.00 -3.01 -11.78
N SER A 172 2.93 -3.81 -11.75
CA SER A 172 3.05 -5.23 -11.39
C SER A 172 3.93 -6.04 -12.35
N GLN A 173 3.99 -5.66 -13.63
CA GLN A 173 4.82 -6.35 -14.63
C GLN A 173 6.31 -6.12 -14.43
N ILE A 174 6.69 -5.05 -13.72
CA ILE A 174 8.08 -4.66 -13.45
C ILE A 174 8.45 -4.80 -11.96
N GLY A 175 7.64 -5.50 -11.17
CA GLY A 175 7.93 -5.83 -9.78
C GLY A 175 7.43 -4.82 -8.73
N GLY A 176 6.66 -3.82 -9.15
CA GLY A 176 6.07 -2.81 -8.27
C GLY A 176 4.66 -3.18 -7.80
N LEU A 177 4.15 -2.37 -6.87
CA LEU A 177 2.74 -2.33 -6.47
C LEU A 177 2.20 -0.91 -6.65
N CYS A 178 0.88 -0.73 -6.60
CA CYS A 178 0.27 0.60 -6.63
C CYS A 178 -1.01 0.61 -5.80
N PHE A 179 -1.17 1.63 -4.97
CA PHE A 179 -2.31 1.82 -4.10
C PHE A 179 -2.85 3.24 -4.20
N PHE A 180 -4.17 3.36 -4.22
CA PHE A 180 -4.84 4.65 -4.08
C PHE A 180 -4.74 5.15 -2.64
N ILE A 181 -4.41 6.43 -2.44
CA ILE A 181 -4.25 7.03 -1.11
C ILE A 181 -5.14 8.26 -0.87
N GLY A 182 -5.93 8.68 -1.87
CA GLY A 182 -6.93 9.74 -1.72
C GLY A 182 -6.82 10.84 -2.77
N GLY A 183 -7.97 11.45 -3.10
CA GLY A 183 -8.06 12.45 -4.17
C GLY A 183 -7.70 11.85 -5.53
N ASP A 184 -6.55 12.24 -6.05
CA ASP A 184 -5.93 11.83 -7.31
C ASP A 184 -4.53 11.22 -7.12
N ASN A 185 -4.21 10.83 -5.87
CA ASN A 185 -2.87 10.42 -5.45
C ASN A 185 -2.76 8.90 -5.30
N TYR A 186 -1.59 8.38 -5.66
CA TYR A 186 -1.23 6.98 -5.57
C TYR A 186 0.15 6.83 -4.94
N MET A 187 0.36 5.72 -4.22
CA MET A 187 1.68 5.33 -3.73
C MET A 187 2.07 3.98 -4.30
N ALA A 188 3.30 3.91 -4.80
CA ALA A 188 3.84 2.75 -5.49
C ALA A 188 5.17 2.30 -4.86
N PRO A 189 5.14 1.24 -4.02
CA PRO A 189 6.34 0.52 -3.62
C PRO A 189 7.02 -0.06 -4.87
N SER A 190 8.24 0.40 -5.14
CA SER A 190 8.93 0.26 -6.43
C SER A 190 10.40 -0.12 -6.29
N ASN A 191 10.73 -0.86 -5.22
CA ASN A 191 12.09 -1.35 -4.97
C ASN A 191 12.74 -1.97 -6.21
N ASN A 192 13.98 -1.54 -6.46
CA ASN A 192 14.84 -1.99 -7.56
C ASN A 192 14.28 -1.75 -8.98
N ILE A 193 13.24 -0.91 -9.10
CA ILE A 193 12.81 -0.35 -10.38
C ILE A 193 13.62 0.91 -10.63
N SER A 194 14.36 0.96 -11.74
CA SER A 194 15.13 2.15 -12.11
C SER A 194 14.23 3.31 -12.49
N ASP A 195 14.77 4.52 -12.37
CA ASP A 195 14.02 5.75 -12.61
C ASP A 195 13.52 5.83 -14.07
N ASP A 196 14.35 5.41 -15.03
CA ASP A 196 13.96 5.34 -16.46
C ASP A 196 12.81 4.35 -16.70
N ILE A 197 12.87 3.16 -16.09
CA ILE A 197 11.81 2.16 -16.24
C ILE A 197 10.51 2.66 -15.61
N LEU A 198 10.59 3.34 -14.47
CA LEU A 198 9.42 3.91 -13.82
C LEU A 198 8.82 5.04 -14.66
N ARG A 199 9.64 5.94 -15.20
CA ARG A 199 9.21 7.00 -16.14
C ARG A 199 8.51 6.42 -17.36
N ASP A 200 9.11 5.43 -18.00
CA ASP A 200 8.50 4.76 -19.16
C ASP A 200 7.16 4.11 -18.81
N ALA A 201 7.02 3.55 -17.60
CA ALA A 201 5.76 3.00 -17.12
C ALA A 201 4.68 4.07 -16.91
N LEU A 202 5.05 5.21 -16.31
CA LEU A 202 4.14 6.35 -16.16
C LEU A 202 3.71 6.90 -17.54
N GLU A 203 4.63 7.09 -18.47
CA GLU A 203 4.32 7.59 -19.82
C GLU A 203 3.36 6.66 -20.60
N ARG A 204 3.49 5.35 -20.42
CA ARG A 204 2.53 4.38 -20.99
C ARG A 204 1.14 4.53 -20.38
N VAL A 205 1.05 4.76 -19.06
CA VAL A 205 -0.24 5.04 -18.41
C VAL A 205 -0.81 6.37 -18.88
N ASP A 206 0.01 7.40 -19.00
CA ASP A 206 -0.40 8.72 -19.50
C ASP A 206 -1.05 8.61 -20.87
N THR A 207 -0.33 7.94 -21.79
CA THR A 207 -0.79 7.69 -23.16
C THR A 207 -2.10 6.91 -23.19
N LYS A 208 -2.24 5.91 -22.31
CA LYS A 208 -3.40 5.02 -22.26
C LYS A 208 -4.65 5.72 -21.69
N THR A 209 -4.48 6.57 -20.69
CA THR A 209 -5.58 7.14 -19.90
C THR A 209 -5.93 8.58 -20.30
N GLY A 210 -5.03 9.24 -21.04
CA GLY A 210 -5.18 10.60 -21.53
C GLY A 210 -4.94 11.68 -20.48
N VAL A 211 -4.37 11.33 -19.33
CA VAL A 211 -3.93 12.29 -18.30
C VAL A 211 -2.42 12.27 -18.18
N ARG A 212 -1.81 13.35 -17.68
CA ARG A 212 -0.36 13.35 -17.39
C ARG A 212 -0.14 12.99 -15.94
N LEU A 213 0.88 12.19 -15.68
CA LEU A 213 1.28 11.82 -14.32
C LEU A 213 2.59 12.51 -13.95
N LYS A 214 2.73 12.81 -12.66
CA LYS A 214 3.99 13.22 -12.04
C LYS A 214 4.27 12.38 -10.82
N ALA A 215 5.55 12.22 -10.48
CA ALA A 215 5.94 11.39 -9.35
C ALA A 215 7.16 11.91 -8.57
N GLY A 216 7.03 11.98 -7.25
CA GLY A 216 8.19 12.06 -6.36
C GLY A 216 8.63 10.66 -5.94
N ILE A 217 9.92 10.34 -5.99
CA ILE A 217 10.48 9.06 -5.58
C ILE A 217 11.33 9.27 -4.34
N GLY A 218 10.97 8.60 -3.25
CA GLY A 218 11.77 8.58 -2.02
C GLY A 218 12.45 7.24 -1.80
N ARG A 219 13.72 7.27 -1.38
CA ARG A 219 14.54 6.09 -1.04
C ARG A 219 15.07 6.21 0.38
N SER A 220 14.78 5.21 1.22
CA SER A 220 15.19 5.17 2.63
C SER A 220 15.32 3.73 3.14
N LYS A 221 15.85 3.55 4.36
CA LYS A 221 15.79 2.29 5.11
C LYS A 221 14.40 2.03 5.71
N THR A 222 13.60 3.08 5.97
CA THR A 222 12.28 2.95 6.59
C THR A 222 11.15 3.39 5.65
N PRO A 223 9.97 2.73 5.70
CA PRO A 223 8.85 3.06 4.83
C PRO A 223 8.33 4.49 4.98
N ALA A 224 8.06 4.94 6.20
CA ALA A 224 7.53 6.28 6.46
C ALA A 224 8.44 7.37 5.89
N LYS A 225 9.77 7.24 6.08
CA LYS A 225 10.72 8.21 5.55
C LYS A 225 10.83 8.18 4.03
N ALA A 226 10.75 7.00 3.40
CA ALA A 226 10.67 6.90 1.95
C ALA A 226 9.41 7.60 1.41
N ALA A 227 8.27 7.48 2.09
CA ALA A 227 7.04 8.18 1.73
C ALA A 227 7.18 9.71 1.91
N ASP A 228 7.68 10.18 3.07
CA ASP A 228 7.90 11.62 3.33
C ASP A 228 8.80 12.27 2.25
N MET A 229 9.83 11.54 1.80
CA MET A 229 10.73 12.02 0.75
C MET A 229 10.08 12.04 -0.63
N ALA A 230 9.20 11.07 -0.92
CA ALA A 230 8.39 11.08 -2.13
C ALA A 230 7.44 12.29 -2.15
N ASP A 231 6.83 12.63 -1.01
CA ASP A 231 5.98 13.82 -0.85
C ASP A 231 6.75 15.11 -1.14
N ILE A 232 7.96 15.26 -0.59
CA ILE A 232 8.84 16.42 -0.85
C ILE A 232 9.15 16.53 -2.36
N GLY A 233 9.44 15.39 -3.01
CA GLY A 233 9.65 15.33 -4.46
C GLY A 233 8.47 15.90 -5.24
N LEU A 234 7.26 15.49 -4.88
CA LEU A 234 6.05 15.94 -5.55
C LEU A 234 5.79 17.44 -5.38
N GLU A 235 6.02 17.98 -4.18
CA GLU A 235 5.89 19.41 -3.90
C GLU A 235 6.92 20.25 -4.67
N ASP A 236 8.13 19.74 -4.90
CA ASP A 236 9.14 20.44 -5.68
C ASP A 236 8.80 20.50 -7.19
N ILE A 237 8.17 19.45 -7.72
CA ILE A 237 7.60 19.46 -9.08
C ILE A 237 6.51 20.54 -9.16
N ARG A 238 5.57 20.54 -8.20
CA ARG A 238 4.46 21.52 -8.14
C ARG A 238 4.96 22.96 -8.01
N ALA A 239 6.06 23.17 -7.28
CA ALA A 239 6.67 24.48 -7.11
C ALA A 239 7.52 24.95 -8.31
N GLY A 240 7.63 24.14 -9.37
CA GLY A 240 8.44 24.47 -10.55
C GLY A 240 9.93 24.58 -10.25
N LYS A 241 10.43 23.86 -9.23
CA LYS A 241 11.85 23.84 -8.88
C LYS A 241 12.68 22.96 -9.80
N VAL A 242 12.01 22.17 -10.63
CA VAL A 242 12.60 21.31 -11.67
C VAL A 242 11.78 21.40 -12.95
N ASP A 243 12.41 21.08 -14.08
CA ASP A 243 11.76 20.99 -15.40
C ASP A 243 11.35 19.54 -15.75
N ASP A 244 11.20 18.68 -14.72
CA ASP A 244 10.97 17.24 -14.87
C ASP A 244 9.70 16.79 -14.14
N THR A 245 9.00 15.79 -14.68
CA THR A 245 7.77 15.22 -14.10
C THR A 245 8.06 14.12 -13.08
N VAL A 246 9.33 13.71 -12.93
CA VAL A 246 9.77 12.78 -11.89
C VAL A 246 11.01 13.31 -11.17
N ILE A 247 10.97 13.35 -9.83
CA ILE A 247 12.11 13.74 -8.97
C ILE A 247 12.47 12.59 -8.04
N ILE A 248 13.75 12.47 -7.71
CA ILE A 248 14.25 11.48 -6.74
C ILE A 248 14.89 12.18 -5.55
N TYR A 249 14.55 11.67 -4.37
CA TYR A 249 15.21 11.95 -3.11
C TYR A 249 15.77 10.66 -2.51
N ASP A 250 17.03 10.69 -2.08
CA ASP A 250 17.76 9.51 -1.59
C ASP A 250 18.50 9.81 -0.29
N ASP A 251 18.21 9.05 0.77
CA ASP A 251 18.81 9.20 2.10
C ASP A 251 19.54 7.92 2.54
N ARG A 252 20.09 7.18 1.58
CA ARG A 252 21.04 6.10 1.86
C ARG A 252 22.38 6.72 2.31
N LYS A 253 22.49 7.08 3.58
CA LYS A 253 23.77 7.37 4.25
C LYS A 253 24.32 6.15 4.96
#